data_AF-A0A7W5BXR0-F1
#
_entry.id   AF-A0A7W5BXR0-F1
#
_cell.length_a   1.000
_cell.length_b   1.000
_cell.length_c   1.000
_cell.angle_alpha   90.00
_cell.angle_beta   90.00
_cell.angle_gamma   90.00
#
_symmetry.space_group_name_H-M   'P 1'
#
loop_
_entity.id
_entity.type
_entity.pdbx_description
1 polymer ?
#
loop_
_entity_poly.entity_id
_entity_poly.type
_entity_poly.pdbx_seq_one_letter_code
_entity_poly.pdbx_strand_id
1 'polypeptide(L)'
;MFRFFETLVDPYPEHEMGVPPRGLLPFIRFYSRPVAWLLVAMSLVSGMVSAVELVFFHSMGQLVDWLTVADRESFFAVHGWRLVGLAALVLVGLPLLVLLRSLLTHQGIFGNYPMLGRWLSHRQMLAQSMAFFQDEFAGRVSQKVMQTALAIRETVMKLMDLLVYVAVYFVGAMWMLGSAEPWLVTPLVLWLAGYAGLMRIFVPRLRRVSMAQADARARMTGRIVDSYSNIQTIKLFADRRREQAYARDAMEGFMATVHRQMRLATWLSVSLTVLNSLLLASVATLAIGAWYFELVSLGVIAVAIALVMRIRFMSDWILWEVASLFENIGTVQDGINTIAREPAVQDAPDARELEVPRGEIRFEALRFGYERPEAAPARPVFDGFDLTIAPGEKVGLIGRSGAGKSTLANLLLRFYDLQGGRIVIDGQDIAGVTQESLRRHIGMVTQDTSLLHRSVRDNIRYGSPDADDEAIMRVVHQAHADSFLDELVDPQGRRGLDAHVGERGVKLSGGQRQRIAIARVLLKNAPILVLDEATSALDSEVEAAIQEQLYALMEGKTVIAIAHRLSTIAMLDRLVVVDEGRIVEVGSHRELLARDGLYAALWRRQSGGFLGLECEDEADERQASARVE
;
A
#
# COMPACT_ATOMS: atom_id res chain seq x y z
N MET A 1 0.37 -30.25 -16.55
CA MET A 1 -0.14 -30.43 -15.16
C MET A 1 -0.13 -29.10 -14.39
N PHE A 2 1.02 -28.47 -14.11
CA PHE A 2 1.09 -27.26 -13.27
C PHE A 2 0.22 -26.09 -13.76
N ARG A 3 0.29 -25.72 -15.05
CA ARG A 3 -0.53 -24.67 -15.66
C ARG A 3 -2.04 -24.79 -15.41
N PHE A 4 -2.56 -26.03 -15.32
CA PHE A 4 -3.98 -26.24 -15.01
C PHE A 4 -4.31 -25.71 -13.60
N PHE A 5 -3.47 -26.02 -12.60
CA PHE A 5 -3.67 -25.54 -11.23
C PHE A 5 -3.39 -24.04 -11.08
N GLU A 6 -2.39 -23.52 -11.80
CA GLU A 6 -2.05 -22.09 -11.81
C GLU A 6 -3.18 -21.20 -12.36
N THR A 7 -4.07 -21.74 -13.19
CA THR A 7 -5.18 -20.99 -13.84
C THR A 7 -6.53 -21.17 -13.16
N LEU A 8 -6.60 -21.90 -12.04
CA LEU A 8 -7.86 -22.15 -11.31
C LEU A 8 -8.44 -20.90 -10.63
N VAL A 9 -7.62 -19.88 -10.44
CA VAL A 9 -8.00 -18.59 -9.84
C VAL A 9 -7.43 -17.51 -10.70
N ASP A 10 -8.27 -16.57 -11.12
CA ASP A 10 -7.81 -15.34 -11.75
C ASP A 10 -7.26 -14.38 -10.68
N PRO A 11 -5.95 -14.05 -10.70
CA PRO A 11 -5.37 -13.06 -9.79
C PRO A 11 -5.77 -11.62 -10.13
N TYR A 12 -6.39 -11.36 -11.29
CA TYR A 12 -6.70 -10.02 -11.78
C TYR A 12 -8.17 -9.86 -12.21
N PRO A 13 -9.15 -10.12 -11.33
CA PRO A 13 -10.56 -10.00 -11.69
C PRO A 13 -10.89 -8.56 -12.15
N GLU A 14 -11.62 -8.48 -13.26
CA GLU A 14 -12.03 -7.21 -13.87
C GLU A 14 -13.21 -6.56 -13.13
N HIS A 15 -14.12 -7.36 -12.57
CA HIS A 15 -15.33 -6.89 -11.88
C HIS A 15 -14.98 -5.93 -10.74
N GLU A 16 -15.66 -4.77 -10.71
CA GLU A 16 -15.58 -3.83 -9.60
C GLU A 16 -16.17 -4.46 -8.34
N MET A 17 -15.30 -4.86 -7.42
CA MET A 17 -15.73 -5.19 -6.07
C MET A 17 -15.76 -3.89 -5.27
N GLY A 18 -16.91 -3.59 -4.66
CA GLY A 18 -17.07 -2.40 -3.83
C GLY A 18 -16.10 -2.35 -2.64
N VAL A 19 -16.16 -1.27 -1.86
CA VAL A 19 -15.22 -1.00 -0.77
C VAL A 19 -15.17 -2.20 0.20
N PRO A 20 -13.96 -2.68 0.55
CA PRO A 20 -13.84 -3.83 1.45
C PRO A 20 -14.38 -3.47 2.85
N PRO A 21 -15.06 -4.40 3.54
CA PRO A 21 -15.72 -4.11 4.81
C PRO A 21 -14.72 -3.94 5.97
N ARG A 22 -15.05 -3.11 6.96
CA ARG A 22 -14.15 -2.79 8.11
C ARG A 22 -14.02 -3.89 9.18
N GLY A 23 -14.87 -4.92 9.15
CA GLY A 23 -14.79 -6.03 10.11
C GLY A 23 -13.75 -7.06 9.70
N LEU A 24 -12.95 -7.59 10.65
CA LEU A 24 -11.89 -8.59 10.36
C LEU A 24 -12.41 -9.80 9.56
N LEU A 25 -13.47 -10.45 10.01
CA LEU A 25 -14.02 -11.63 9.34
C LEU A 25 -14.70 -11.30 7.99
N PRO A 26 -15.55 -10.25 7.90
CA PRO A 26 -16.04 -9.77 6.61
C PRO A 26 -14.92 -9.43 5.61
N PHE A 27 -13.85 -8.79 6.07
CA PHE A 27 -12.72 -8.38 5.23
C PHE A 27 -11.98 -9.60 4.69
N ILE A 28 -11.62 -10.55 5.56
CA ILE A 28 -10.99 -11.81 5.12
C ILE A 28 -11.91 -12.52 4.13
N ARG A 29 -13.21 -12.67 4.43
CA ARG A 29 -14.18 -13.34 3.55
C ARG A 29 -14.29 -12.66 2.18
N PHE A 30 -14.25 -11.34 2.12
CA PHE A 30 -14.29 -10.57 0.87
C PHE A 30 -13.16 -10.99 -0.08
N TYR A 31 -11.92 -11.07 0.42
CA TYR A 31 -10.77 -11.50 -0.38
C TYR A 31 -10.68 -13.03 -0.56
N SER A 32 -11.17 -13.83 0.39
CA SER A 32 -11.14 -15.31 0.29
C SER A 32 -12.20 -15.87 -0.65
N ARG A 33 -13.28 -15.15 -0.94
CA ARG A 33 -14.44 -15.68 -1.67
C ARG A 33 -14.08 -16.33 -3.01
N PRO A 34 -13.22 -15.74 -3.87
CA PRO A 34 -12.87 -16.34 -5.16
C PRO A 34 -12.07 -17.64 -5.04
N VAL A 35 -11.36 -17.84 -3.93
CA VAL A 35 -10.48 -19.00 -3.68
C VAL A 35 -11.08 -20.01 -2.70
N ALA A 36 -12.29 -19.77 -2.19
CA ALA A 36 -12.89 -20.54 -1.10
C ALA A 36 -13.02 -22.05 -1.41
N TRP A 37 -13.39 -22.40 -2.65
CA TRP A 37 -13.53 -23.80 -3.05
C TRP A 37 -12.19 -24.55 -3.07
N LEU A 38 -11.10 -23.89 -3.47
CA LEU A 38 -9.74 -24.46 -3.42
C LEU A 38 -9.27 -24.65 -1.98
N LEU A 39 -9.58 -23.70 -1.10
CA LEU A 39 -9.26 -23.81 0.31
C LEU A 39 -9.97 -25.01 0.96
N VAL A 40 -11.24 -25.24 0.62
CA VAL A 40 -11.99 -26.42 1.08
C VAL A 40 -11.41 -27.71 0.49
N ALA A 41 -11.12 -27.76 -0.80
CA ALA A 41 -10.51 -28.92 -1.44
C ALA A 41 -9.15 -29.27 -0.80
N MET A 42 -8.30 -28.27 -0.59
CA MET A 42 -7.00 -28.41 0.06
C MET A 42 -7.16 -28.94 1.50
N SER A 43 -8.09 -28.36 2.27
CA SER A 43 -8.39 -28.79 3.64
C SER A 43 -8.82 -30.26 3.72
N LEU A 44 -9.68 -30.70 2.78
CA LEU A 44 -10.10 -32.11 2.69
C LEU A 44 -8.94 -33.04 2.39
N VAL A 45 -8.08 -32.69 1.42
CA VAL A 45 -6.90 -33.50 1.07
C VAL A 45 -5.91 -33.54 2.24
N SER A 46 -5.71 -32.43 2.96
CA SER A 46 -4.87 -32.41 4.17
C SER A 46 -5.42 -33.33 5.26
N GLY A 47 -6.74 -33.33 5.49
CA GLY A 47 -7.38 -34.27 6.40
C GLY A 47 -7.21 -35.74 5.97
N MET A 48 -7.28 -36.03 4.66
CA MET A 48 -7.00 -37.37 4.13
C MET A 48 -5.56 -37.81 4.36
N VAL A 49 -4.59 -36.90 4.18
CA VAL A 49 -3.17 -37.17 4.50
C VAL A 49 -3.02 -37.51 5.97
N SER A 50 -3.62 -36.73 6.89
CA SER A 50 -3.61 -37.04 8.33
C SER A 50 -4.23 -38.38 8.66
N ALA A 51 -5.34 -38.73 8.02
CA ALA A 51 -6.02 -40.00 8.23
C ALA A 51 -5.15 -41.20 7.77
N VAL A 52 -4.47 -41.07 6.63
CA VAL A 52 -3.52 -42.09 6.15
C VAL A 52 -2.34 -42.26 7.12
N GLU A 53 -1.81 -41.17 7.69
CA GLU A 53 -0.78 -41.25 8.73
C GLU A 53 -1.26 -42.00 9.98
N LEU A 54 -2.50 -41.78 10.43
CA LEU A 54 -3.09 -42.50 11.57
C LEU A 54 -3.26 -44.00 11.25
N VAL A 55 -3.70 -44.35 10.05
CA VAL A 55 -3.79 -45.75 9.59
C VAL A 55 -2.41 -46.40 9.61
N PHE A 56 -1.36 -45.68 9.23
CA PHE A 56 0.01 -46.18 9.31
C PHE A 56 0.44 -46.49 10.76
N PHE A 57 0.19 -45.58 11.70
CA PHE A 57 0.47 -45.83 13.12
C PHE A 57 -0.31 -47.04 13.64
N HIS A 58 -1.61 -47.15 13.34
CA HIS A 58 -2.44 -48.28 13.74
C HIS A 58 -1.86 -49.60 13.22
N SER A 59 -1.49 -49.63 11.94
CA SER A 59 -0.95 -50.81 11.29
C SER A 59 0.42 -51.21 11.83
N MET A 60 1.22 -50.25 12.29
CA MET A 60 2.48 -50.54 12.99
C MET A 60 2.24 -51.32 14.28
N GLY A 61 1.20 -50.95 15.05
CA GLY A 61 0.78 -51.72 16.22
C GLY A 61 0.33 -53.13 15.88
N GLN A 62 -0.54 -53.27 14.87
CA GLN A 62 -0.98 -54.58 14.39
C GLN A 62 0.19 -55.46 13.94
N LEU A 63 1.20 -54.88 13.28
CA LEU A 63 2.38 -55.60 12.84
C LEU A 63 3.19 -56.15 14.03
N VAL A 64 3.34 -55.37 15.11
CA VAL A 64 3.96 -55.83 16.36
C VAL A 64 3.17 -57.00 16.96
N ASP A 65 1.85 -56.89 16.98
CA ASP A 65 0.99 -57.97 17.51
C ASP A 65 1.09 -59.24 16.65
N TRP A 66 1.05 -59.13 15.32
CA TRP A 66 1.20 -60.27 14.42
C TRP A 66 2.55 -60.97 14.60
N LEU A 67 3.64 -60.20 14.71
CA LEU A 67 4.98 -60.77 14.91
C LEU A 67 5.16 -61.47 16.26
N THR A 68 4.29 -61.20 17.23
CA THR A 68 4.36 -61.82 18.56
C THR A 68 3.73 -63.22 18.58
N VAL A 69 2.72 -63.46 17.74
CA VAL A 69 1.92 -64.71 17.75
C VAL A 69 2.13 -65.58 16.51
N ALA A 70 2.58 -65.00 15.39
CA ALA A 70 2.62 -65.72 14.11
C ALA A 70 3.77 -66.72 14.00
N ASP A 71 3.47 -67.86 13.37
CA ASP A 71 4.47 -68.81 12.91
C ASP A 71 5.20 -68.29 11.66
N ARG A 72 6.52 -68.46 11.63
CA ARG A 72 7.40 -67.83 10.63
C ARG A 72 7.14 -68.33 9.22
N GLU A 73 6.76 -69.59 9.06
CA GLU A 73 6.54 -70.21 7.76
C GLU A 73 5.23 -69.76 7.11
N SER A 74 4.18 -69.52 7.90
CA SER A 74 2.84 -69.14 7.40
C SER A 74 2.58 -67.62 7.38
N PHE A 75 3.43 -66.81 7.99
CA PHE A 75 3.23 -65.37 8.15
C PHE A 75 2.89 -64.64 6.83
N PHE A 76 3.66 -64.86 5.77
CA PHE A 76 3.42 -64.21 4.48
C PHE A 76 2.18 -64.75 3.76
N ALA A 77 1.81 -66.01 3.98
CA ALA A 77 0.59 -66.58 3.42
C ALA A 77 -0.66 -65.94 4.04
N VAL A 78 -0.61 -65.59 5.33
CA VAL A 78 -1.75 -65.00 6.08
C VAL A 78 -1.80 -63.48 5.95
N HIS A 79 -0.67 -62.78 6.10
CA HIS A 79 -0.63 -61.31 6.19
C HIS A 79 -0.06 -60.61 4.95
N GLY A 80 0.49 -61.36 3.98
CA GLY A 80 1.21 -60.79 2.84
C GLY A 80 0.41 -59.76 2.05
N TRP A 81 -0.87 -60.04 1.75
CA TRP A 81 -1.72 -59.09 0.99
C TRP A 81 -2.00 -57.79 1.75
N ARG A 82 -2.11 -57.85 3.09
CA ARG A 82 -2.28 -56.64 3.92
C ARG A 82 -1.01 -55.80 3.93
N LEU A 83 0.15 -56.45 4.01
CA LEU A 83 1.46 -55.77 3.94
C LEU A 83 1.69 -55.14 2.57
N VAL A 84 1.32 -55.82 1.48
CA VAL A 84 1.37 -55.26 0.12
C VAL A 84 0.43 -54.06 -0.01
N GLY A 85 -0.80 -54.15 0.51
CA GLY A 85 -1.75 -53.03 0.52
C GLY A 85 -1.23 -51.82 1.29
N LEU A 86 -0.62 -52.05 2.46
CA LEU A 86 0.02 -50.99 3.26
C LEU A 86 1.23 -50.38 2.54
N ALA A 87 2.08 -51.22 1.94
CA ALA A 87 3.21 -50.76 1.15
C ALA A 87 2.73 -49.92 -0.06
N ALA A 88 1.68 -50.33 -0.76
CA ALA A 88 1.09 -49.56 -1.85
C ALA A 88 0.51 -48.22 -1.37
N LEU A 89 -0.17 -48.21 -0.21
CA LEU A 89 -0.68 -46.98 0.39
C LEU A 89 0.46 -46.00 0.74
N VAL A 90 1.56 -46.49 1.31
CA VAL A 90 2.71 -45.66 1.72
C VAL A 90 3.56 -45.21 0.53
N LEU A 91 3.84 -46.11 -0.42
CA LEU A 91 4.75 -45.85 -1.54
C LEU A 91 4.08 -45.14 -2.72
N VAL A 92 2.75 -45.25 -2.86
CA VAL A 92 2.01 -44.67 -3.99
C VAL A 92 0.90 -43.76 -3.49
N GLY A 93 0.02 -44.24 -2.61
CA GLY A 93 -1.15 -43.49 -2.14
C GLY A 93 -0.77 -42.17 -1.45
N LEU A 94 0.13 -42.20 -0.47
CA LEU A 94 0.57 -41.04 0.28
C LEU A 94 1.32 -40.03 -0.62
N PRO A 95 2.30 -40.41 -1.46
CA PRO A 95 2.91 -39.50 -2.43
C PRO A 95 1.92 -38.85 -3.39
N LEU A 96 0.89 -39.58 -3.86
CA LEU A 96 -0.14 -39.01 -4.73
C LEU A 96 -1.04 -38.00 -4.00
N LEU A 97 -1.43 -38.28 -2.75
CA LEU A 97 -2.18 -37.34 -1.92
C LEU A 97 -1.35 -36.09 -1.60
N VAL A 98 -0.07 -36.27 -1.28
CA VAL A 98 0.85 -35.16 -1.05
C VAL A 98 1.04 -34.34 -2.33
N LEU A 99 1.19 -34.99 -3.49
CA LEU A 99 1.27 -34.32 -4.78
C LEU A 99 0.01 -33.49 -5.05
N LEU A 100 -1.18 -34.07 -4.87
CA LEU A 100 -2.46 -33.36 -5.05
C LEU A 100 -2.57 -32.16 -4.11
N ARG A 101 -2.24 -32.34 -2.82
CA ARG A 101 -2.21 -31.25 -1.84
C ARG A 101 -1.23 -30.15 -2.28
N SER A 102 -0.02 -30.53 -2.67
CA SER A 102 1.00 -29.58 -3.12
C SER A 102 0.60 -28.84 -4.40
N LEU A 103 -0.11 -29.47 -5.32
CA LEU A 103 -0.65 -28.81 -6.52
C LEU A 103 -1.72 -27.78 -6.14
N LEU A 104 -2.67 -28.14 -5.28
CA LEU A 104 -3.69 -27.20 -4.79
C LEU A 104 -3.06 -26.02 -4.04
N THR A 105 -2.14 -26.31 -3.12
CA THR A 105 -1.53 -25.30 -2.25
C THR A 105 -0.52 -24.42 -2.99
N HIS A 106 0.52 -25.02 -3.59
CA HIS A 106 1.63 -24.25 -4.16
C HIS A 106 1.30 -23.65 -5.52
N GLN A 107 0.53 -24.35 -6.37
CA GLN A 107 0.19 -23.86 -7.71
C GLN A 107 -1.13 -23.08 -7.72
N GLY A 108 -2.14 -23.56 -6.99
CA GLY A 108 -3.46 -22.91 -6.97
C GLY A 108 -3.57 -21.70 -6.05
N ILE A 109 -2.97 -21.74 -4.85
CA ILE A 109 -3.24 -20.75 -3.79
C ILE A 109 -2.08 -19.80 -3.54
N PHE A 110 -0.84 -20.30 -3.39
CA PHE A 110 0.28 -19.52 -2.84
C PHE A 110 0.63 -18.26 -3.64
N GLY A 111 0.54 -18.31 -4.97
CA GLY A 111 0.75 -17.16 -5.86
C GLY A 111 -0.52 -16.35 -6.09
N ASN A 112 -1.60 -17.02 -6.51
CA ASN A 112 -2.81 -16.36 -6.99
C ASN A 112 -3.57 -15.63 -5.88
N TYR A 113 -3.70 -16.24 -4.70
CA TYR A 113 -4.50 -15.66 -3.61
C TYR A 113 -3.96 -14.32 -3.09
N PRO A 114 -2.67 -14.16 -2.74
CA PRO A 114 -2.16 -12.87 -2.31
C PRO A 114 -2.07 -11.88 -3.48
N MET A 115 -1.88 -12.34 -4.73
CA MET A 115 -1.88 -11.44 -5.89
C MET A 115 -3.27 -10.84 -6.13
N LEU A 116 -4.32 -11.65 -6.06
CA LEU A 116 -5.72 -11.21 -6.05
C LEU A 116 -5.97 -10.14 -4.98
N GLY A 117 -5.52 -10.39 -3.75
CA GLY A 117 -5.63 -9.42 -2.66
C GLY A 117 -4.90 -8.11 -2.93
N ARG A 118 -3.70 -8.16 -3.51
CA ARG A 118 -2.91 -6.99 -3.91
C ARG A 118 -3.59 -6.21 -5.02
N TRP A 119 -4.08 -6.88 -6.05
CA TRP A 119 -4.75 -6.27 -7.20
C TRP A 119 -5.99 -5.48 -6.77
N LEU A 120 -6.89 -6.13 -6.04
CA LEU A 120 -8.12 -5.51 -5.55
C LEU A 120 -7.82 -4.33 -4.60
N SER A 121 -6.87 -4.51 -3.69
CA SER A 121 -6.45 -3.44 -2.77
C SER A 121 -5.78 -2.29 -3.52
N HIS A 122 -5.00 -2.56 -4.55
CA HIS A 122 -4.37 -1.54 -5.38
C HIS A 122 -5.41 -0.69 -6.12
N ARG A 123 -6.42 -1.32 -6.73
CA ARG A 123 -7.55 -0.60 -7.35
C ARG A 123 -8.27 0.29 -6.35
N GLN A 124 -8.53 -0.21 -5.14
CA GLN A 124 -9.14 0.57 -4.06
C GLN A 124 -8.27 1.76 -3.62
N MET A 125 -6.94 1.61 -3.60
CA MET A 125 -6.02 2.70 -3.26
C MET A 125 -5.95 3.76 -4.38
N LEU A 126 -6.01 3.37 -5.65
CA LEU A 126 -6.05 4.33 -6.77
C LEU A 126 -7.31 5.19 -6.76
N ALA A 127 -8.41 4.69 -6.20
CA ALA A 127 -9.65 5.43 -6.03
C ALA A 127 -9.64 6.42 -4.86
N GLN A 128 -8.62 6.41 -3.99
CA GLN A 128 -8.56 7.33 -2.84
C GLN A 128 -8.30 8.78 -3.28
N SER A 129 -8.86 9.73 -2.52
CA SER A 129 -8.69 11.17 -2.74
C SER A 129 -7.25 11.64 -2.55
N MET A 130 -6.90 12.81 -3.10
CA MET A 130 -5.60 13.45 -2.87
C MET A 130 -5.29 13.70 -1.40
N ALA A 131 -6.29 14.04 -0.59
CA ALA A 131 -6.15 14.24 0.85
C ALA A 131 -5.52 13.03 1.55
N PHE A 132 -5.98 11.82 1.18
CA PHE A 132 -5.45 10.57 1.72
C PHE A 132 -3.94 10.41 1.45
N PHE A 133 -3.48 10.75 0.24
CA PHE A 133 -2.06 10.64 -0.14
C PHE A 133 -1.19 11.79 0.39
N GLN A 134 -1.78 12.90 0.82
CA GLN A 134 -1.07 13.96 1.53
C GLN A 134 -0.84 13.60 3.00
N ASP A 135 -1.79 12.90 3.62
CA ASP A 135 -1.69 12.43 5.01
C ASP A 135 -0.86 11.14 5.14
N GLU A 136 -0.91 10.26 4.14
CA GLU A 136 -0.24 8.96 4.16
C GLU A 136 0.96 8.89 3.21
N PHE A 137 2.12 8.50 3.74
CA PHE A 137 3.30 8.25 2.91
C PHE A 137 3.05 7.10 1.92
N ALA A 138 3.31 7.32 0.63
CA ALA A 138 3.12 6.31 -0.42
C ALA A 138 3.83 4.97 -0.12
N GLY A 139 5.03 5.01 0.49
CA GLY A 139 5.74 3.81 0.93
C GLY A 139 4.98 2.99 1.97
N ARG A 140 4.28 3.67 2.91
CA ARG A 140 3.43 3.03 3.91
C ARG A 140 2.21 2.39 3.25
N VAL A 141 1.51 3.12 2.37
CA VAL A 141 0.35 2.59 1.63
C VAL A 141 0.74 1.34 0.84
N SER A 142 1.85 1.40 0.09
CA SER A 142 2.39 0.25 -0.64
C SER A 142 2.68 -0.94 0.26
N GLN A 143 3.35 -0.72 1.40
CA GLN A 143 3.61 -1.77 2.38
C GLN A 143 2.31 -2.40 2.91
N LYS A 144 1.29 -1.60 3.24
CA LYS A 144 -0.01 -2.10 3.72
C LYS A 144 -0.66 -2.99 2.68
N VAL A 145 -0.72 -2.57 1.42
CA VAL A 145 -1.27 -3.38 0.32
C VAL A 145 -0.50 -4.70 0.18
N MET A 146 0.83 -4.64 0.17
CA MET A 146 1.68 -5.82 -0.06
C MET A 146 1.62 -6.84 1.09
N GLN A 147 1.67 -6.37 2.35
CA GLN A 147 1.73 -7.21 3.54
C GLN A 147 0.36 -7.72 3.96
N THR A 148 -0.69 -6.90 3.84
CA THR A 148 -2.05 -7.31 4.23
C THR A 148 -2.53 -8.49 3.40
N ALA A 149 -2.27 -8.48 2.08
CA ALA A 149 -2.65 -9.59 1.21
C ALA A 149 -1.96 -10.92 1.59
N LEU A 150 -0.68 -10.87 1.98
CA LEU A 150 0.04 -12.05 2.48
C LEU A 150 -0.54 -12.51 3.82
N ALA A 151 -0.78 -11.57 4.74
CA ALA A 151 -1.32 -11.87 6.07
C ALA A 151 -2.73 -12.49 6.00
N ILE A 152 -3.58 -12.04 5.07
CA ILE A 152 -4.89 -12.66 4.81
C ILE A 152 -4.69 -14.12 4.40
N ARG A 153 -3.83 -14.39 3.40
CA ARG A 153 -3.53 -15.75 2.93
C ARG A 153 -3.06 -16.62 4.08
N GLU A 154 -2.06 -16.19 4.83
CA GLU A 154 -1.51 -16.94 5.95
C GLU A 154 -2.56 -17.23 7.02
N THR A 155 -3.40 -16.25 7.36
CA THR A 155 -4.48 -16.42 8.35
C THR A 155 -5.43 -17.53 7.92
N VAL A 156 -5.89 -17.50 6.66
CA VAL A 156 -6.88 -18.45 6.15
C VAL A 156 -6.27 -19.83 5.95
N MET A 157 -5.04 -19.91 5.42
CA MET A 157 -4.32 -21.18 5.23
C MET A 157 -4.11 -21.89 6.56
N LYS A 158 -3.71 -21.18 7.63
CA LYS A 158 -3.55 -21.77 8.96
C LYS A 158 -4.87 -22.28 9.54
N LEU A 159 -5.97 -21.55 9.32
CA LEU A 159 -7.28 -22.01 9.77
C LEU A 159 -7.80 -23.24 9.01
N MET A 160 -7.52 -23.34 7.70
CA MET A 160 -8.08 -24.38 6.83
C MET A 160 -7.18 -25.61 6.66
N ASP A 161 -5.86 -25.46 6.76
CA ASP A 161 -4.90 -26.55 6.63
C ASP A 161 -4.45 -27.05 8.01
N LEU A 162 -3.76 -26.20 8.77
CA LEU A 162 -3.17 -26.56 10.05
C LEU A 162 -4.22 -27.02 11.06
N LEU A 163 -5.29 -26.25 11.30
CA LEU A 163 -6.27 -26.63 12.33
C LEU A 163 -6.99 -27.94 12.00
N VAL A 164 -7.25 -28.21 10.71
CA VAL A 164 -7.86 -29.46 10.29
C VAL A 164 -6.89 -30.63 10.49
N TYR A 165 -5.63 -30.45 10.09
CA TYR A 165 -4.57 -31.43 10.34
C TYR A 165 -4.43 -31.75 11.84
N VAL A 166 -4.39 -30.73 12.71
CA VAL A 166 -4.33 -30.90 14.16
C VAL A 166 -5.57 -31.59 14.72
N ALA A 167 -6.76 -31.19 14.28
CA ALA A 167 -8.02 -31.78 14.74
C ALA A 167 -8.12 -33.26 14.38
N VAL A 168 -7.87 -33.62 13.12
CA VAL A 168 -7.92 -35.02 12.65
C VAL A 168 -6.90 -35.86 13.41
N TYR A 169 -5.65 -35.38 13.52
CA TYR A 169 -4.59 -36.13 14.18
C TYR A 169 -4.85 -36.32 15.68
N PHE A 170 -5.23 -35.25 16.39
CA PHE A 170 -5.47 -35.32 17.83
C PHE A 170 -6.71 -36.16 18.18
N VAL A 171 -7.82 -35.96 17.45
CA VAL A 171 -9.04 -36.77 17.64
C VAL A 171 -8.77 -38.23 17.28
N GLY A 172 -8.02 -38.50 16.21
CA GLY A 172 -7.61 -39.84 15.83
C GLY A 172 -6.74 -40.52 16.88
N ALA A 173 -5.76 -39.82 17.46
CA ALA A 173 -4.93 -40.34 18.54
C ALA A 173 -5.75 -40.65 19.79
N MET A 174 -6.65 -39.75 20.20
CA MET A 174 -7.58 -39.94 21.30
C MET A 174 -8.46 -41.18 21.09
N TRP A 175 -9.01 -41.33 19.88
CA TRP A 175 -9.85 -42.48 19.52
C TRP A 175 -9.07 -43.78 19.55
N MET A 176 -7.86 -43.82 18.97
CA MET A 176 -7.02 -45.02 18.94
C MET A 176 -6.63 -45.47 20.35
N LEU A 177 -6.14 -44.57 21.21
CA LEU A 177 -5.80 -44.91 22.60
C LEU A 177 -7.03 -45.31 23.41
N GLY A 178 -8.13 -44.57 23.28
CA GLY A 178 -9.36 -44.82 24.04
C GLY A 178 -10.09 -46.09 23.63
N SER A 179 -9.95 -46.50 22.36
CA SER A 179 -10.47 -47.78 21.88
C SER A 179 -9.71 -48.99 22.42
N ALA A 180 -8.45 -48.82 22.82
CA ALA A 180 -7.69 -49.85 23.50
C ALA A 180 -8.06 -49.89 24.98
N GLU A 181 -7.88 -48.77 25.70
CA GLU A 181 -8.25 -48.64 27.10
C GLU A 181 -8.63 -47.18 27.41
N PRO A 182 -9.84 -46.88 27.92
CA PRO A 182 -10.34 -45.50 28.06
C PRO A 182 -9.46 -44.58 28.91
N TRP A 183 -8.76 -45.11 29.91
CA TRP A 183 -7.92 -44.33 30.81
C TRP A 183 -6.56 -43.96 30.20
N LEU A 184 -6.11 -44.61 29.12
CA LEU A 184 -4.90 -44.22 28.37
C LEU A 184 -5.04 -42.82 27.72
N VAL A 185 -6.27 -42.35 27.56
CA VAL A 185 -6.59 -41.02 27.03
C VAL A 185 -6.33 -39.91 28.05
N THR A 186 -6.31 -40.23 29.35
CA THR A 186 -6.25 -39.22 30.41
C THR A 186 -5.02 -38.31 30.35
N PRO A 187 -3.77 -38.80 30.10
CA PRO A 187 -2.63 -37.89 30.03
C PRO A 187 -2.68 -37.00 28.79
N LEU A 188 -3.30 -37.47 27.70
CA LEU A 188 -3.45 -36.70 26.47
C LEU A 188 -4.43 -35.53 26.66
N VAL A 189 -5.52 -35.73 27.40
CA VAL A 189 -6.46 -34.67 27.78
C VAL A 189 -5.82 -33.65 28.72
N LEU A 190 -5.09 -34.13 29.74
CA LEU A 190 -4.37 -33.26 30.67
C LEU A 190 -3.29 -32.44 29.95
N TRP A 191 -2.58 -33.06 29.01
CA TRP A 191 -1.63 -32.39 28.15
C TRP A 191 -2.29 -31.32 27.29
N LEU A 192 -3.44 -31.60 26.66
CA LEU A 192 -4.17 -30.62 25.87
C LEU A 192 -4.61 -29.43 26.72
N ALA A 193 -5.10 -29.68 27.94
CA ALA A 193 -5.46 -28.62 28.87
C ALA A 193 -4.23 -27.77 29.27
N GLY A 194 -3.09 -28.41 29.55
CA GLY A 194 -1.83 -27.72 29.82
C GLY A 194 -1.33 -26.90 28.62
N TYR A 195 -1.42 -27.46 27.41
CA TYR A 195 -1.01 -26.81 26.16
C TYR A 195 -1.88 -25.59 25.86
N ALA A 196 -3.20 -25.72 26.00
CA ALA A 196 -4.15 -24.61 25.88
C ALA A 196 -3.89 -23.53 26.95
N GLY A 197 -3.53 -23.92 28.17
CA GLY A 197 -3.09 -23.00 29.23
C GLY A 197 -1.84 -22.21 28.85
N LEU A 198 -0.81 -22.89 28.36
CA LEU A 198 0.41 -22.24 27.85
C LEU A 198 0.09 -21.28 26.71
N MET A 199 -0.72 -21.69 25.74
CA MET A 199 -1.15 -20.82 24.64
C MET A 199 -1.87 -19.57 25.15
N ARG A 200 -2.84 -19.72 26.05
CA ARG A 200 -3.61 -18.60 26.61
C ARG A 200 -2.73 -17.59 27.34
N ILE A 201 -1.64 -18.04 27.97
CA ILE A 201 -0.74 -17.19 28.75
C ILE A 201 0.33 -16.54 27.85
N PHE A 202 0.99 -17.32 27.01
CA PHE A 202 2.17 -16.86 26.26
C PHE A 202 1.82 -16.19 24.94
N VAL A 203 0.82 -16.68 24.18
CA VAL A 203 0.50 -16.14 22.85
C VAL A 203 0.09 -14.66 22.91
N PRO A 204 -0.79 -14.20 23.83
CA PRO A 204 -1.11 -12.78 23.93
C PRO A 204 0.08 -11.90 24.32
N ARG A 205 0.98 -12.42 25.18
CA ARG A 205 2.21 -11.71 25.58
C ARG A 205 3.18 -11.60 24.42
N LEU A 206 3.37 -12.69 23.68
CA LEU A 206 4.21 -12.73 22.49
C LEU A 206 3.68 -11.76 21.44
N ARG A 207 2.37 -11.76 21.16
CA ARG A 207 1.72 -10.81 20.26
C ARG A 207 2.03 -9.35 20.62
N ARG A 208 1.85 -8.96 21.89
CA ARG A 208 2.14 -7.59 22.35
C ARG A 208 3.61 -7.22 22.15
N VAL A 209 4.53 -8.13 22.42
CA VAL A 209 5.97 -7.89 22.25
C VAL A 209 6.36 -7.85 20.76
N SER A 210 5.78 -8.71 19.92
CA SER A 210 5.98 -8.69 18.47
C SER A 210 5.48 -7.38 17.85
N MET A 211 4.33 -6.86 18.29
CA MET A 211 3.84 -5.53 17.87
C MET A 211 4.82 -4.42 18.28
N ALA A 212 5.26 -4.38 19.54
CA ALA A 212 6.24 -3.40 20.00
C ALA A 212 7.58 -3.51 19.25
N GLN A 213 8.00 -4.73 18.90
CA GLN A 213 9.18 -4.98 18.09
C GLN A 213 9.00 -4.51 16.64
N ALA A 214 7.83 -4.72 16.02
CA ALA A 214 7.51 -4.22 14.69
C ALA A 214 7.56 -2.68 14.65
N ASP A 215 7.01 -2.01 15.66
CA ASP A 215 7.09 -0.54 15.80
C ASP A 215 8.53 -0.06 15.99
N ALA A 216 9.32 -0.75 16.83
CA ALA A 216 10.73 -0.42 17.03
C ALA A 216 11.55 -0.65 15.75
N ARG A 217 11.24 -1.70 14.98
CA ARG A 217 11.84 -1.98 13.67
C ARG A 217 11.50 -0.88 12.67
N ALA A 218 10.23 -0.46 12.61
CA ALA A 218 9.80 0.63 11.74
C ALA A 218 10.52 1.94 12.07
N ARG A 219 10.68 2.28 13.36
CA ARG A 219 11.47 3.45 13.79
C ARG A 219 12.95 3.33 13.41
N MET A 220 13.56 2.17 13.64
CA MET A 220 14.97 1.92 13.29
C MET A 220 15.19 2.04 11.78
N THR A 221 14.37 1.36 10.97
CA THR A 221 14.43 1.45 9.51
C THR A 221 14.13 2.88 9.05
N GLY A 222 13.15 3.56 9.65
CA GLY A 222 12.82 4.94 9.35
C GLY A 222 14.00 5.90 9.55
N ARG A 223 14.73 5.80 10.67
CA ARG A 223 15.94 6.61 10.90
C ARG A 223 17.03 6.31 9.86
N ILE A 224 17.26 5.05 9.50
CA ILE A 224 18.24 4.68 8.47
C ILE A 224 17.86 5.24 7.10
N VAL A 225 16.58 5.11 6.73
CA VAL A 225 16.05 5.63 5.46
C VAL A 225 16.15 7.15 5.42
N ASP A 226 15.84 7.84 6.53
CA ASP A 226 16.02 9.29 6.65
C ASP A 226 17.47 9.70 6.40
N SER A 227 18.43 9.03 7.04
CA SER A 227 19.86 9.30 6.84
C SER A 227 20.30 9.15 5.38
N TYR A 228 19.82 8.11 4.68
CA TYR A 228 20.20 7.88 3.28
C TYR A 228 19.44 8.75 2.29
N SER A 229 18.18 9.07 2.57
CA SER A 229 17.37 9.97 1.75
C SER A 229 17.91 11.40 1.82
N ASN A 230 18.41 11.79 3.00
CA ASN A 230 18.97 13.13 3.27
C ASN A 230 20.51 13.12 3.35
N ILE A 231 21.16 12.19 2.65
CA ILE A 231 22.61 11.98 2.75
C ILE A 231 23.41 13.23 2.40
N GLN A 232 22.93 14.04 1.44
CA GLN A 232 23.60 15.28 1.06
C GLN A 232 23.64 16.26 2.24
N THR A 233 22.53 16.46 2.95
CA THR A 233 22.46 17.30 4.15
C THR A 233 23.40 16.80 5.24
N ILE A 234 23.42 15.49 5.47
CA ILE A 234 24.32 14.88 6.46
C ILE A 234 25.80 15.09 6.06
N LYS A 235 26.14 14.94 4.78
CA LYS A 235 27.52 15.16 4.29
C LYS A 235 27.96 16.62 4.41
N LEU A 236 27.04 17.57 4.26
CA LEU A 236 27.33 19.01 4.34
C LEU A 236 27.36 19.53 5.78
N PHE A 237 26.48 19.03 6.67
CA PHE A 237 26.20 19.68 7.95
C PHE A 237 26.31 18.78 9.19
N ALA A 238 26.31 17.45 9.04
CA ALA A 238 26.27 16.55 10.20
C ALA A 238 27.66 16.04 10.60
N ASP A 239 27.91 16.03 11.90
CA ASP A 239 29.01 15.25 12.47
C ASP A 239 28.68 13.75 12.36
N ARG A 240 29.59 12.99 11.73
CA ARG A 240 29.42 11.54 11.51
C ARG A 240 29.15 10.77 12.81
N ARG A 241 29.73 11.16 13.95
CA ARG A 241 29.51 10.49 15.24
C ARG A 241 28.12 10.75 15.78
N ARG A 242 27.61 11.97 15.61
CA ARG A 242 26.23 12.31 16.01
C ARG A 242 25.21 11.49 15.21
N GLU A 243 25.44 11.36 13.91
CA GLU A 243 24.57 10.55 13.04
C GLU A 243 24.65 9.06 13.39
N GLN A 244 25.84 8.54 13.66
CA GLN A 244 26.03 7.17 14.13
C GLN A 244 25.34 6.90 15.47
N ALA A 245 25.41 7.85 16.41
CA ALA A 245 24.73 7.73 17.70
C ALA A 245 23.20 7.75 17.53
N TYR A 246 22.67 8.59 16.64
CA TYR A 246 21.24 8.65 16.32
C TYR A 246 20.71 7.34 15.74
N ALA A 247 21.45 6.71 14.83
CA ALA A 247 21.14 5.39 14.31
C ALA A 247 21.27 4.29 15.38
N ARG A 248 22.35 4.34 16.18
CA ARG A 248 22.61 3.36 17.24
C ARG A 248 21.52 3.33 18.31
N ASP A 249 21.03 4.48 18.77
CA ASP A 249 19.92 4.58 19.73
C ASP A 249 18.67 3.82 19.25
N ALA A 250 18.35 3.94 17.95
CA ALA A 250 17.25 3.20 17.33
C ALA A 250 17.48 1.68 17.31
N MET A 251 18.71 1.27 16.98
CA MET A 251 19.11 -0.14 16.96
C MET A 251 19.09 -0.75 18.37
N GLU A 252 19.54 -0.01 19.39
CA GLU A 252 19.48 -0.44 20.80
C GLU A 252 18.03 -0.56 21.28
N GLY A 253 17.16 0.39 20.93
CA GLY A 253 15.73 0.32 21.19
C GLY A 253 15.07 -0.92 20.55
N PHE A 254 15.44 -1.25 19.32
CA PHE A 254 15.00 -2.50 18.67
C PHE A 254 15.52 -3.74 19.42
N MET A 255 16.81 -3.79 19.76
CA MET A 255 17.39 -4.93 20.48
C MET A 255 16.76 -5.17 21.85
N ALA A 256 16.33 -4.13 22.57
CA ALA A 256 15.61 -4.30 23.83
C ALA A 256 14.31 -5.10 23.65
N THR A 257 13.56 -4.85 22.56
CA THR A 257 12.35 -5.60 22.23
C THR A 257 12.65 -7.04 21.81
N VAL A 258 13.72 -7.27 21.04
CA VAL A 258 14.22 -8.60 20.67
C VAL A 258 14.53 -9.42 21.91
N HIS A 259 15.29 -8.88 22.87
CA HIS A 259 15.63 -9.60 24.10
C HIS A 259 14.39 -9.93 24.95
N ARG A 260 13.37 -9.05 24.97
CA ARG A 260 12.10 -9.34 25.66
C ARG A 260 11.35 -10.49 24.96
N GLN A 261 11.31 -10.50 23.63
CA GLN A 261 10.67 -11.56 22.85
C GLN A 261 11.38 -12.90 23.04
N MET A 262 12.71 -12.92 22.94
CA MET A 262 13.51 -14.14 23.08
C MET A 262 13.41 -14.73 24.47
N ARG A 263 13.39 -13.91 25.53
CA ARG A 263 13.13 -14.40 26.90
C ARG A 263 11.78 -15.10 27.03
N LEU A 264 10.72 -14.54 26.43
CA LEU A 264 9.40 -15.20 26.40
C LEU A 264 9.43 -16.50 25.60
N ALA A 265 10.09 -16.51 24.44
CA ALA A 265 10.27 -17.69 23.61
C ALA A 265 11.01 -18.82 24.34
N THR A 266 12.08 -18.50 25.08
CA THR A 266 12.84 -19.47 25.88
C THR A 266 11.95 -20.10 26.96
N TRP A 267 11.25 -19.29 27.76
CA TRP A 267 10.37 -19.82 28.80
C TRP A 267 9.22 -20.65 28.23
N LEU A 268 8.67 -20.24 27.09
CA LEU A 268 7.64 -21.00 26.39
C LEU A 268 8.16 -22.35 25.91
N SER A 269 9.33 -22.38 25.26
CA SER A 269 9.97 -23.59 24.75
C SER A 269 10.32 -24.57 25.88
N VAL A 270 10.88 -24.08 26.99
CA VAL A 270 11.16 -24.91 28.17
C VAL A 270 9.88 -25.47 28.77
N SER A 271 8.84 -24.64 28.94
CA SER A 271 7.56 -25.08 29.50
C SER A 271 6.88 -26.14 28.62
N LEU A 272 6.91 -25.95 27.31
CA LEU A 272 6.37 -26.90 26.34
C LEU A 272 7.17 -28.21 26.31
N THR A 273 8.50 -28.12 26.38
CA THR A 273 9.38 -29.30 26.46
C THR A 273 9.08 -30.12 27.71
N VAL A 274 8.92 -29.48 28.87
CA VAL A 274 8.54 -30.15 30.12
C VAL A 274 7.18 -30.81 29.97
N LEU A 275 6.18 -30.10 29.46
CA LEU A 275 4.83 -30.63 29.25
C LEU A 275 4.82 -31.85 28.30
N ASN A 276 5.56 -31.78 27.19
CA ASN A 276 5.71 -32.89 26.24
C ASN A 276 6.45 -34.09 26.85
N SER A 277 7.45 -33.84 27.69
CA SER A 277 8.19 -34.90 28.39
C SER A 277 7.32 -35.60 29.42
N LEU A 278 6.47 -34.85 30.13
CA LEU A 278 5.47 -35.41 31.05
C LEU A 278 4.42 -36.25 30.32
N LEU A 279 3.95 -35.81 29.15
CA LEU A 279 3.05 -36.62 28.32
C LEU A 279 3.70 -37.94 27.90
N LEU A 280 4.94 -37.90 27.41
CA LEU A 280 5.66 -39.11 27.01
C LEU A 280 5.85 -40.08 28.19
N ALA A 281 6.31 -39.57 29.33
CA ALA A 281 6.52 -40.39 30.53
C ALA A 281 5.20 -41.00 31.02
N SER A 282 4.15 -40.20 31.15
CA SER A 282 2.84 -40.67 31.63
C SER A 282 2.20 -41.69 30.70
N VAL A 283 2.15 -41.43 29.39
CA VAL A 283 1.58 -42.39 28.43
C VAL A 283 2.41 -43.67 28.38
N ALA A 284 3.75 -43.58 28.39
CA ALA A 284 4.60 -44.77 28.40
C ALA A 284 4.38 -45.61 29.68
N THR A 285 4.36 -44.98 30.86
CA THR A 285 4.11 -45.67 32.13
C THR A 285 2.73 -46.33 32.15
N LEU A 286 1.69 -45.62 31.71
CA LEU A 286 0.33 -46.14 31.66
C LEU A 286 0.17 -47.28 30.65
N ALA A 287 0.75 -47.16 29.44
CA ALA A 287 0.68 -48.21 28.43
C ALA A 287 1.45 -49.47 28.84
N ILE A 288 2.64 -49.32 29.45
CA ILE A 288 3.42 -50.45 30.00
C ILE A 288 2.66 -51.09 31.17
N GLY A 289 2.04 -50.29 32.04
CA GLY A 289 1.21 -50.79 33.14
C GLY A 289 -0.01 -51.56 32.63
N ALA A 290 -0.71 -51.03 31.62
CA ALA A 290 -1.85 -51.70 30.98
C ALA A 290 -1.45 -53.09 30.45
N TRP A 291 -0.29 -53.15 29.78
CA TRP A 291 0.24 -54.40 29.26
C TRP A 291 0.66 -55.37 30.37
N TYR A 292 1.27 -54.86 31.45
CA TYR A 292 1.65 -55.68 32.61
C TYR A 292 0.43 -56.35 33.27
N PHE A 293 -0.72 -55.67 33.27
CA PHE A 293 -2.00 -56.22 33.75
C PHE A 293 -2.79 -56.97 32.67
N GLU A 294 -2.18 -57.26 31.51
CA GLU A 294 -2.80 -57.97 30.39
C GLU A 294 -4.06 -57.29 29.80
N LEU A 295 -4.21 -55.98 30.02
CA LEU A 295 -5.33 -55.18 29.49
C LEU A 295 -5.14 -54.80 28.02
N VAL A 296 -3.88 -54.70 27.56
CA VAL A 296 -3.56 -54.31 26.18
C VAL A 296 -2.42 -55.14 25.60
N SER A 297 -2.34 -55.18 24.27
CA SER A 297 -1.27 -55.86 23.53
C SER A 297 0.02 -55.05 23.48
N LEU A 298 1.12 -55.70 23.09
CA LEU A 298 2.41 -55.04 22.86
C LEU A 298 2.31 -54.00 21.73
N GLY A 299 1.46 -54.25 20.73
CA GLY A 299 1.15 -53.32 19.65
C GLY A 299 0.54 -52.01 20.13
N VAL A 300 -0.30 -52.02 21.16
CA VAL A 300 -0.87 -50.79 21.75
C VAL A 300 0.23 -49.90 22.34
N ILE A 301 1.25 -50.48 22.99
CA ILE A 301 2.41 -49.71 23.48
C ILE A 301 3.14 -49.03 22.32
N ALA A 302 3.40 -49.78 21.24
CA ALA A 302 4.10 -49.25 20.06
C ALA A 302 3.33 -48.08 19.42
N VAL A 303 2.01 -48.20 19.30
CA VAL A 303 1.12 -47.13 18.80
C VAL A 303 1.13 -45.93 19.74
N ALA A 304 0.95 -46.14 21.04
CA ALA A 304 0.87 -45.07 22.02
C ALA A 304 2.15 -44.23 22.06
N ILE A 305 3.33 -44.88 22.09
CA ILE A 305 4.62 -44.18 22.09
C ILE A 305 4.82 -43.43 20.76
N ALA A 306 4.53 -44.06 19.62
CA ALA A 306 4.72 -43.43 18.32
C ALA A 306 3.82 -42.20 18.10
N LEU A 307 2.54 -42.29 18.50
CA LEU A 307 1.62 -41.16 18.45
C LEU A 307 2.10 -40.01 19.35
N VAL A 308 2.53 -40.30 20.58
CA VAL A 308 3.03 -39.26 21.50
C VAL A 308 4.31 -38.61 20.99
N MET A 309 5.23 -39.38 20.40
CA MET A 309 6.42 -38.81 19.77
C MET A 309 6.04 -37.86 18.62
N ARG A 310 5.07 -38.25 17.78
CA ARG A 310 4.58 -37.39 16.69
C ARG A 310 3.89 -36.13 17.21
N ILE A 311 3.05 -36.24 18.24
CA ILE A 311 2.43 -35.09 18.92
C ILE A 311 3.53 -34.16 19.45
N ARG A 312 4.56 -34.68 20.12
CA ARG A 312 5.69 -33.87 20.63
C ARG A 312 6.34 -33.04 19.51
N PHE A 313 6.70 -33.65 18.39
CA PHE A 313 7.30 -32.92 17.26
C PHE A 313 6.34 -31.89 16.66
N MET A 314 5.07 -32.24 16.50
CA MET A 314 4.07 -31.33 15.98
C MET A 314 3.80 -30.15 16.91
N SER A 315 3.86 -30.35 18.23
CA SER A 315 3.46 -29.34 19.22
C SER A 315 4.34 -28.10 19.20
N ASP A 316 5.65 -28.27 19.00
CA ASP A 316 6.59 -27.16 18.84
C ASP A 316 6.26 -26.37 17.56
N TRP A 317 6.03 -27.06 16.46
CA TRP A 317 5.67 -26.44 15.17
C TRP A 317 4.31 -25.72 15.23
N ILE A 318 3.27 -26.37 15.75
CA ILE A 318 1.90 -25.83 15.90
C ILE A 318 1.93 -24.54 16.74
N LEU A 319 2.74 -24.52 17.80
CA LEU A 319 2.84 -23.35 18.68
C LEU A 319 3.29 -22.10 17.91
N TRP A 320 4.37 -22.22 17.14
CA TRP A 320 4.88 -21.12 16.32
C TRP A 320 3.91 -20.73 15.21
N GLU A 321 3.20 -21.71 14.65
CA GLU A 321 2.22 -21.47 13.61
C GLU A 321 0.99 -20.71 14.13
N VAL A 322 0.52 -21.04 15.32
CA VAL A 322 -0.53 -20.29 16.05
C VAL A 322 -0.05 -18.90 16.44
N ALA A 323 1.18 -18.75 16.94
CA ALA A 323 1.73 -17.43 17.24
C ALA A 323 1.76 -16.53 15.99
N SER A 324 2.22 -17.08 14.87
CA SER A 324 2.22 -16.39 13.57
C SER A 324 0.81 -16.13 13.04
N LEU A 325 -0.18 -16.98 13.31
CA LEU A 325 -1.59 -16.69 13.00
C LEU A 325 -2.06 -15.38 13.68
N PHE A 326 -1.77 -15.20 14.97
CA PHE A 326 -2.15 -13.98 15.70
C PHE A 326 -1.38 -12.73 15.23
N GLU A 327 -0.13 -12.89 14.81
CA GLU A 327 0.65 -11.83 14.17
C GLU A 327 0.00 -11.40 12.85
N ASN A 328 -0.31 -12.36 11.97
CA ASN A 328 -0.99 -12.11 10.71
C ASN A 328 -2.35 -11.44 10.90
N ILE A 329 -3.15 -11.88 11.89
CA ILE A 329 -4.40 -11.20 12.25
C ILE A 329 -4.15 -9.74 12.64
N GLY A 330 -3.07 -9.46 13.39
CA GLY A 330 -2.65 -8.10 13.72
C GLY A 330 -2.33 -7.27 12.47
N THR A 331 -1.57 -7.83 11.53
CA THR A 331 -1.27 -7.19 10.24
C THR A 331 -2.52 -6.94 9.40
N VAL A 332 -3.48 -7.87 9.39
CA VAL A 332 -4.77 -7.67 8.70
C VAL A 332 -5.58 -6.54 9.35
N GLN A 333 -5.67 -6.53 10.69
CA GLN A 333 -6.36 -5.45 11.42
C GLN A 333 -5.76 -4.07 11.14
N ASP A 334 -4.43 -4.00 11.12
CA ASP A 334 -3.69 -2.79 10.78
C ASP A 334 -3.89 -2.38 9.31
N GLY A 335 -3.92 -3.34 8.40
CA GLY A 335 -4.23 -3.14 6.98
C GLY A 335 -5.65 -2.63 6.72
N ILE A 336 -6.65 -3.12 7.47
CA ILE A 336 -8.06 -2.71 7.36
C ILE A 336 -8.21 -1.20 7.53
N ASN A 337 -7.51 -0.60 8.49
CA ASN A 337 -7.61 0.84 8.77
C ASN A 337 -7.21 1.73 7.58
N THR A 338 -6.36 1.21 6.69
CA THR A 338 -5.92 1.90 5.48
C THR A 338 -6.74 1.47 4.26
N ILE A 339 -6.90 0.15 4.05
CA ILE A 339 -7.46 -0.40 2.81
C ILE A 339 -8.99 -0.31 2.76
N ALA A 340 -9.67 -0.43 3.90
CA ALA A 340 -11.13 -0.36 4.01
C ALA A 340 -11.65 1.08 4.22
N ARG A 341 -10.83 2.09 3.88
CA ARG A 341 -11.25 3.48 3.87
C ARG A 341 -12.06 3.75 2.61
N GLU A 342 -13.22 4.36 2.78
CA GLU A 342 -14.05 4.82 1.67
C GLU A 342 -13.38 6.05 1.04
N PRO A 343 -13.33 6.17 -0.29
CA PRO A 343 -12.88 7.39 -0.95
C PRO A 343 -13.68 8.59 -0.45
N ALA A 344 -12.99 9.67 -0.10
CA ALA A 344 -13.64 10.89 0.40
C ALA A 344 -14.47 11.60 -0.68
N VAL A 345 -14.05 11.50 -1.94
CA VAL A 345 -14.75 12.05 -3.10
C VAL A 345 -15.22 10.87 -3.95
N GLN A 346 -16.54 10.77 -4.15
CA GLN A 346 -17.17 9.71 -4.93
C GLN A 346 -18.08 10.31 -6.01
N ASP A 347 -18.16 9.63 -7.14
CA ASP A 347 -19.10 9.98 -8.18
C ASP A 347 -20.52 9.62 -7.72
N ALA A 348 -21.49 10.46 -8.06
CA ALA A 348 -22.90 10.13 -7.82
C ALA A 348 -23.27 8.87 -8.63
N PRO A 349 -24.18 8.00 -8.12
CA PRO A 349 -24.59 6.79 -8.84
C PRO A 349 -25.12 7.03 -10.26
N ASP A 350 -25.64 8.23 -10.51
CA ASP A 350 -26.19 8.71 -11.78
C ASP A 350 -25.33 9.79 -12.45
N ALA A 351 -24.06 9.91 -12.04
CA ALA A 351 -23.12 10.87 -12.61
C ALA A 351 -22.96 10.68 -14.12
N ARG A 352 -23.03 11.78 -14.86
CA ARG A 352 -22.91 11.79 -16.33
C ARG A 352 -21.51 12.21 -16.76
N GLU A 353 -21.15 11.95 -18.00
CA GLU A 353 -19.95 12.55 -18.57
C GLU A 353 -20.15 14.06 -18.74
N LEU A 354 -19.15 14.85 -18.34
CA LEU A 354 -19.14 16.29 -18.55
C LEU A 354 -18.98 16.62 -20.04
N GLU A 355 -19.83 17.49 -20.56
CA GLU A 355 -19.68 18.08 -21.90
C GLU A 355 -19.21 19.53 -21.80
N VAL A 356 -18.15 19.93 -22.52
CA VAL A 356 -17.58 21.29 -22.44
C VAL A 356 -17.49 21.94 -23.82
N PRO A 357 -18.62 22.36 -24.43
CA PRO A 357 -18.64 22.98 -25.76
C PRO A 357 -18.04 24.39 -25.80
N ARG A 358 -18.04 25.14 -24.69
CA ARG A 358 -17.56 26.54 -24.64
C ARG A 358 -16.48 26.76 -23.59
N GLY A 359 -16.55 26.09 -22.45
CA GLY A 359 -15.60 26.22 -21.35
C GLY A 359 -15.85 27.43 -20.44
N GLU A 360 -17.11 27.85 -20.26
CA GLU A 360 -17.45 28.81 -19.20
C GLU A 360 -17.27 28.17 -17.82
N ILE A 361 -16.68 28.88 -16.87
CA ILE A 361 -16.49 28.41 -15.49
C ILE A 361 -17.14 29.40 -14.53
N ARG A 362 -18.02 28.90 -13.64
CA ARG A 362 -18.65 29.70 -12.58
C ARG A 362 -18.41 29.07 -11.23
N PHE A 363 -17.83 29.85 -10.33
CA PHE A 363 -17.75 29.59 -8.90
C PHE A 363 -18.89 30.36 -8.24
N GLU A 364 -19.84 29.65 -7.62
CA GLU A 364 -21.06 30.24 -7.06
C GLU A 364 -21.10 30.02 -5.53
N ALA A 365 -20.93 31.09 -4.78
CA ALA A 365 -20.98 31.16 -3.32
C ALA A 365 -20.17 30.04 -2.62
N LEU A 366 -18.93 29.78 -3.08
CA LEU A 366 -18.14 28.65 -2.58
C LEU A 366 -17.89 28.76 -1.08
N ARG A 367 -18.05 27.63 -0.39
CA ARG A 367 -17.65 27.46 1.01
C ARG A 367 -16.76 26.22 1.12
N PHE A 368 -15.56 26.42 1.63
CA PHE A 368 -14.58 25.34 1.78
C PHE A 368 -13.56 25.64 2.87
N GLY A 369 -13.20 24.60 3.63
CA GLY A 369 -12.05 24.58 4.52
C GLY A 369 -11.51 23.16 4.63
N TYR A 370 -10.19 23.02 4.70
CA TYR A 370 -9.55 21.71 4.88
C TYR A 370 -9.93 21.11 6.22
N GLU A 371 -10.46 19.89 6.21
CA GLU A 371 -10.74 19.13 7.42
C GLU A 371 -9.42 18.80 8.14
N ARG A 372 -9.31 19.15 9.42
CA ARG A 372 -8.15 18.79 10.25
C ARG A 372 -8.61 17.86 11.38
N PRO A 373 -7.94 16.71 11.58
CA PRO A 373 -8.39 15.71 12.54
C PRO A 373 -8.47 16.16 14.00
N GLU A 374 -7.73 17.20 14.44
CA GLU A 374 -7.49 17.44 15.89
C GLU A 374 -7.52 18.90 16.41
N ALA A 375 -7.88 19.94 15.65
CA ALA A 375 -7.89 21.30 16.23
C ALA A 375 -8.87 22.28 15.57
N ALA A 376 -9.87 22.72 16.36
CA ALA A 376 -10.82 23.83 16.12
C ALA A 376 -11.54 23.80 14.75
N PRO A 377 -12.64 24.55 14.53
CA PRO A 377 -13.07 24.79 13.16
C PRO A 377 -11.93 25.48 12.42
N ALA A 378 -11.34 24.81 11.43
CA ALA A 378 -10.34 25.41 10.57
C ALA A 378 -10.94 26.70 9.98
N ARG A 379 -10.19 27.81 10.02
CA ARG A 379 -10.64 29.06 9.38
C ARG A 379 -10.99 28.73 7.92
N PRO A 380 -12.22 29.01 7.46
CA PRO A 380 -12.63 28.65 6.11
C PRO A 380 -11.69 29.32 5.12
N VAL A 381 -11.25 28.56 4.12
CA VAL A 381 -10.43 29.10 3.01
C VAL A 381 -11.31 29.96 2.11
N PHE A 382 -12.56 29.55 1.89
CA PHE A 382 -13.56 30.32 1.16
C PHE A 382 -14.88 30.35 1.96
N ASP A 383 -15.52 31.52 2.00
CA ASP A 383 -16.83 31.73 2.61
C ASP A 383 -17.65 32.70 1.75
N GLY A 384 -18.35 32.14 0.75
CA GLY A 384 -19.12 32.89 -0.24
C GLY A 384 -18.25 33.47 -1.35
N PHE A 385 -17.29 32.71 -1.88
CA PHE A 385 -16.47 33.15 -3.02
C PHE A 385 -17.22 33.01 -4.34
N ASP A 386 -17.29 34.09 -5.12
CA ASP A 386 -17.96 34.14 -6.43
C ASP A 386 -16.98 34.61 -7.51
N LEU A 387 -16.89 33.85 -8.61
CA LEU A 387 -16.08 34.20 -9.77
C LEU A 387 -16.69 33.58 -11.04
N THR A 388 -16.86 34.37 -12.09
CA THR A 388 -17.25 33.89 -13.41
C THR A 388 -16.12 34.14 -14.40
N ILE A 389 -15.77 33.12 -15.17
CA ILE A 389 -14.76 33.14 -16.23
C ILE A 389 -15.45 32.82 -17.55
N ALA A 390 -15.36 33.75 -18.50
CA ALA A 390 -16.03 33.61 -19.79
C ALA A 390 -15.31 32.56 -20.68
N PRO A 391 -16.04 31.95 -21.63
CA PRO A 391 -15.43 31.07 -22.63
C PRO A 391 -14.22 31.71 -23.33
N GLY A 392 -13.09 31.01 -23.36
CA GLY A 392 -11.86 31.48 -24.00
C GLY A 392 -11.11 32.60 -23.25
N GLU A 393 -11.60 33.01 -22.09
CA GLU A 393 -10.98 34.07 -21.27
C GLU A 393 -9.74 33.53 -20.54
N LYS A 394 -8.67 34.33 -20.51
CA LYS A 394 -7.42 34.04 -19.79
C LYS A 394 -7.37 34.84 -18.49
N VAL A 395 -7.67 34.20 -17.37
CA VAL A 395 -7.74 34.83 -16.05
C VAL A 395 -6.52 34.50 -15.19
N GLY A 396 -5.92 35.54 -14.59
CA GLY A 396 -4.84 35.41 -13.61
C GLY A 396 -5.31 35.51 -12.18
N LEU A 397 -4.98 34.52 -11.35
CA LEU A 397 -5.18 34.57 -9.90
C LEU A 397 -3.91 35.11 -9.22
N ILE A 398 -4.01 36.28 -8.60
CA ILE A 398 -2.89 36.96 -7.91
C ILE A 398 -3.21 37.07 -6.42
N GLY A 399 -2.22 36.96 -5.55
CA GLY A 399 -2.44 37.11 -4.11
C GLY A 399 -1.29 36.58 -3.28
N ARG A 400 -1.33 36.82 -1.97
CA ARG A 400 -0.31 36.33 -1.02
C ARG A 400 -0.29 34.80 -0.98
N SER A 401 0.81 34.23 -0.49
CA SER A 401 0.83 32.79 -0.17
C SER A 401 -0.24 32.49 0.89
N GLY A 402 -0.97 31.39 0.73
CA GLY A 402 -2.11 31.05 1.60
C GLY A 402 -3.44 31.75 1.29
N ALA A 403 -3.53 32.61 0.27
CA ALA A 403 -4.77 33.31 -0.08
C ALA A 403 -5.88 32.42 -0.70
N GLY A 404 -5.61 31.12 -0.96
CA GLY A 404 -6.58 30.17 -1.51
C GLY A 404 -6.42 29.85 -3.01
N LYS A 405 -5.47 30.46 -3.74
CA LYS A 405 -5.29 30.30 -5.19
C LYS A 405 -5.19 28.84 -5.67
N SER A 406 -4.22 28.08 -5.16
CA SER A 406 -4.07 26.65 -5.49
C SER A 406 -5.22 25.79 -4.94
N THR A 407 -5.91 26.26 -3.89
CA THR A 407 -7.13 25.59 -3.40
C THR A 407 -8.26 25.72 -4.42
N LEU A 408 -8.42 26.87 -5.07
CA LEU A 408 -9.41 27.06 -6.14
C LEU A 408 -9.14 26.11 -7.32
N ALA A 409 -7.88 25.96 -7.73
CA ALA A 409 -7.48 25.00 -8.76
C ALA A 409 -7.79 23.54 -8.37
N ASN A 410 -7.50 23.17 -7.12
CA ASN A 410 -7.80 21.82 -6.60
C ASN A 410 -9.31 21.54 -6.52
N LEU A 411 -10.12 22.54 -6.18
CA LEU A 411 -11.58 22.43 -6.15
C LEU A 411 -12.17 22.30 -7.55
N LEU A 412 -11.65 23.04 -8.53
CA LEU A 412 -12.07 22.91 -9.93
C LEU A 412 -11.81 21.50 -10.49
N LEU A 413 -10.69 20.88 -10.10
CA LEU A 413 -10.37 19.48 -10.45
C LEU A 413 -11.10 18.44 -9.59
N ARG A 414 -11.95 18.90 -8.67
CA ARG A 414 -12.69 18.11 -7.69
C ARG A 414 -11.79 17.10 -6.96
N PHE A 415 -10.63 17.58 -6.48
CA PHE A 415 -9.81 16.80 -5.55
C PHE A 415 -10.38 16.80 -4.12
N TYR A 416 -11.29 17.75 -3.84
CA TYR A 416 -12.07 17.87 -2.62
C TYR A 416 -13.51 18.23 -2.99
N ASP A 417 -14.48 17.73 -2.24
CA ASP A 417 -15.87 18.19 -2.34
C ASP A 417 -16.09 19.48 -1.52
N LEU A 418 -17.05 20.29 -1.96
CA LEU A 418 -17.38 21.57 -1.34
C LEU A 418 -18.26 21.38 -0.09
N GLN A 419 -18.11 22.28 0.89
CA GLN A 419 -18.99 22.33 2.07
C GLN A 419 -20.25 23.16 1.81
N GLY A 420 -20.26 23.97 0.75
CA GLY A 420 -21.41 24.76 0.29
C GLY A 420 -21.07 25.53 -0.99
N GLY A 421 -22.11 26.04 -1.65
CA GLY A 421 -21.98 26.60 -3.00
C GLY A 421 -21.81 25.50 -4.06
N ARG A 422 -21.39 25.89 -5.26
CA ARG A 422 -21.11 24.94 -6.36
C ARG A 422 -20.14 25.52 -7.38
N ILE A 423 -19.53 24.62 -8.15
CA ILE A 423 -18.72 24.98 -9.33
C ILE A 423 -19.40 24.42 -10.56
N VAL A 424 -19.62 25.27 -11.55
CA VAL A 424 -20.39 24.96 -12.74
C VAL A 424 -19.52 25.17 -13.98
N ILE A 425 -19.47 24.18 -14.86
CA ILE A 425 -18.82 24.27 -16.17
C ILE A 425 -19.89 24.15 -17.26
N ASP A 426 -20.03 25.18 -18.10
CA ASP A 426 -21.07 25.25 -19.15
C ASP A 426 -22.49 24.89 -18.65
N GLY A 427 -22.84 25.32 -17.43
CA GLY A 427 -24.13 25.04 -16.81
C GLY A 427 -24.25 23.71 -16.06
N GLN A 428 -23.23 22.84 -16.11
CA GLN A 428 -23.21 21.55 -15.41
C GLN A 428 -22.42 21.66 -14.09
N ASP A 429 -23.03 21.25 -12.97
CA ASP A 429 -22.35 21.17 -11.69
C ASP A 429 -21.32 20.03 -11.70
N ILE A 430 -20.07 20.34 -11.33
CA ILE A 430 -18.98 19.35 -11.32
C ILE A 430 -19.20 18.21 -10.31
N ALA A 431 -20.08 18.41 -9.31
CA ALA A 431 -20.45 17.36 -8.36
C ALA A 431 -21.36 16.28 -9.00
N GLY A 432 -22.08 16.62 -10.07
CA GLY A 432 -23.02 15.74 -10.77
C GLY A 432 -22.43 14.99 -11.98
N VAL A 433 -21.14 15.16 -12.26
CA VAL A 433 -20.44 14.50 -13.38
C VAL A 433 -19.36 13.55 -12.87
N THR A 434 -18.92 12.62 -13.73
CA THR A 434 -17.85 11.68 -13.37
C THR A 434 -16.52 12.41 -13.21
N GLN A 435 -15.73 12.05 -12.19
CA GLN A 435 -14.41 12.66 -11.94
C GLN A 435 -13.46 12.48 -13.13
N GLU A 436 -13.54 11.34 -13.80
CA GLU A 436 -12.72 11.06 -14.99
C GLU A 436 -13.05 12.01 -16.13
N SER A 437 -14.35 12.20 -16.46
CA SER A 437 -14.75 13.11 -17.53
C SER A 437 -14.42 14.58 -17.22
N LEU A 438 -14.60 15.02 -15.97
CA LEU A 438 -14.20 16.35 -15.52
C LEU A 438 -12.71 16.58 -15.75
N ARG A 439 -11.87 15.68 -15.24
CA ARG A 439 -10.42 15.81 -15.34
C ARG A 439 -9.96 15.66 -16.78
N ARG A 440 -10.63 14.88 -17.63
CA ARG A 440 -10.33 14.77 -19.07
C ARG A 440 -10.46 16.14 -19.78
N HIS A 441 -11.41 16.97 -19.38
CA HIS A 441 -11.65 18.30 -19.96
C HIS A 441 -10.82 19.44 -19.34
N ILE A 442 -9.93 19.14 -18.39
CA ILE A 442 -9.07 20.14 -17.75
C ILE A 442 -7.60 19.74 -17.91
N GLY A 443 -6.82 20.54 -18.63
CA GLY A 443 -5.36 20.45 -18.67
C GLY A 443 -4.77 21.17 -17.47
N MET A 444 -3.76 20.61 -16.81
CA MET A 444 -3.07 21.27 -15.70
C MET A 444 -1.56 21.17 -15.88
N VAL A 445 -0.87 22.31 -15.77
CA VAL A 445 0.58 22.38 -15.61
C VAL A 445 0.86 22.77 -14.15
N THR A 446 1.50 21.88 -13.40
CA THR A 446 1.82 22.07 -11.98
C THR A 446 3.15 22.80 -11.80
N GLN A 447 3.33 23.40 -10.62
CA GLN A 447 4.58 24.06 -10.21
C GLN A 447 5.76 23.07 -10.20
N ASP A 448 5.59 21.94 -9.51
CA ASP A 448 6.55 20.84 -9.49
C ASP A 448 6.19 19.81 -10.56
N THR A 449 7.00 19.74 -11.62
CA THR A 449 6.80 18.74 -12.68
C THR A 449 7.35 17.38 -12.28
N SER A 450 6.44 16.55 -11.79
CA SER A 450 6.70 15.15 -11.47
C SER A 450 6.58 14.28 -12.72
N LEU A 451 7.66 13.55 -13.02
CA LEU A 451 7.68 12.50 -14.03
C LEU A 451 7.68 11.13 -13.35
N LEU A 452 6.91 10.21 -13.91
CA LEU A 452 6.87 8.84 -13.44
C LEU A 452 8.13 8.11 -13.88
N HIS A 453 8.56 7.13 -13.07
CA HIS A 453 9.73 6.30 -13.40
C HIS A 453 9.45 5.29 -14.53
N ARG A 454 9.29 5.82 -15.74
CA ARG A 454 8.86 5.15 -16.98
C ARG A 454 9.52 5.81 -18.17
N SER A 455 9.28 5.29 -19.37
CA SER A 455 9.76 5.90 -20.61
C SER A 455 9.27 7.34 -20.77
N VAL A 456 10.01 8.18 -21.51
CA VAL A 456 9.54 9.52 -21.91
C VAL A 456 8.22 9.40 -22.67
N ARG A 457 8.11 8.39 -23.56
CA ARG A 457 6.89 8.05 -24.29
C ARG A 457 5.70 7.88 -23.38
N ASP A 458 5.81 7.01 -22.37
CA ASP A 458 4.71 6.74 -21.44
C ASP A 458 4.35 7.98 -20.65
N ASN A 459 5.35 8.76 -20.23
CA ASN A 459 5.12 10.01 -19.52
C ASN A 459 4.30 11.02 -20.33
N ILE A 460 4.49 11.09 -21.65
CA ILE A 460 3.71 11.97 -22.54
C ILE A 460 2.33 11.36 -22.80
N ARG A 461 2.26 10.04 -23.08
CA ARG A 461 1.02 9.29 -23.37
C ARG A 461 0.00 9.34 -22.23
N TYR A 462 0.40 9.66 -20.99
CA TYR A 462 -0.55 9.99 -19.91
C TYR A 462 -1.55 11.11 -20.24
N GLY A 463 -1.21 12.00 -21.17
CA GLY A 463 -2.13 13.04 -21.64
C GLY A 463 -3.30 12.50 -22.46
N SER A 464 -3.09 11.41 -23.20
CA SER A 464 -4.09 10.71 -24.00
C SER A 464 -3.64 9.25 -24.19
N PRO A 465 -4.17 8.29 -23.40
CA PRO A 465 -3.71 6.90 -23.42
C PRO A 465 -3.75 6.23 -24.79
N ASP A 466 -4.73 6.60 -25.61
CA ASP A 466 -4.95 6.05 -26.96
C ASP A 466 -4.15 6.76 -28.06
N ALA A 467 -3.26 7.71 -27.69
CA ALA A 467 -2.46 8.44 -28.66
C ALA A 467 -1.40 7.55 -29.34
N ASP A 468 -1.38 7.61 -30.67
CA ASP A 468 -0.35 7.02 -31.50
C ASP A 468 0.99 7.74 -31.36
N ASP A 469 2.05 7.12 -31.88
CA ASP A 469 3.40 7.66 -31.82
C ASP A 469 3.54 8.97 -32.64
N GLU A 470 2.74 9.15 -33.69
CA GLU A 470 2.73 10.38 -34.49
C GLU A 470 2.20 11.58 -33.69
N ALA A 471 1.10 11.40 -32.96
CA ALA A 471 0.57 12.42 -32.06
C ALA A 471 1.57 12.76 -30.96
N ILE A 472 2.26 11.75 -30.40
CA ILE A 472 3.32 11.96 -29.42
C ILE A 472 4.46 12.79 -30.02
N MET A 473 4.95 12.46 -31.22
CA MET A 473 6.05 13.20 -31.84
C MET A 473 5.65 14.65 -32.17
N ARG A 474 4.40 14.88 -32.59
CA ARG A 474 3.87 16.22 -32.84
C ARG A 474 3.94 17.10 -31.60
N VAL A 475 3.49 16.59 -30.45
CA VAL A 475 3.54 17.37 -29.20
C VAL A 475 4.95 17.52 -28.64
N VAL A 476 5.84 16.56 -28.93
CA VAL A 476 7.27 16.66 -28.62
C VAL A 476 7.89 17.84 -29.35
N HIS A 477 7.60 18.01 -30.64
CA HIS A 477 8.07 19.17 -31.41
C HIS A 477 7.44 20.48 -30.92
N GLN A 478 6.13 20.51 -30.67
CA GLN A 478 5.45 21.70 -30.14
C GLN A 478 5.98 22.13 -28.77
N ALA A 479 6.40 21.17 -27.93
CA ALA A 479 7.03 21.46 -26.65
C ALA A 479 8.56 21.67 -26.74
N HIS A 480 9.13 21.64 -27.94
CA HIS A 480 10.59 21.64 -28.18
C HIS A 480 11.36 20.60 -27.37
N ALA A 481 10.73 19.46 -27.08
CA ALA A 481 11.36 18.37 -26.33
C ALA A 481 12.26 17.50 -27.24
N ASP A 482 12.12 17.62 -28.55
CA ASP A 482 12.99 17.02 -29.58
C ASP A 482 14.46 17.45 -29.42
N SER A 483 14.69 18.71 -29.07
CA SER A 483 16.04 19.31 -28.93
C SER A 483 17.01 18.58 -28.00
N PHE A 484 16.50 17.78 -27.05
CA PHE A 484 17.33 17.00 -26.12
C PHE A 484 17.01 15.50 -26.15
N LEU A 485 16.02 15.07 -26.94
CA LEU A 485 15.51 13.71 -26.91
C LEU A 485 16.58 12.70 -27.33
N ASP A 486 17.33 13.00 -28.39
CA ASP A 486 18.37 12.12 -28.94
C ASP A 486 19.56 11.89 -28.00
N GLU A 487 19.75 12.81 -27.04
CA GLU A 487 20.79 12.75 -26.01
C GLU A 487 20.39 11.89 -24.82
N LEU A 488 19.09 11.56 -24.66
CA LEU A 488 18.61 10.75 -23.56
C LEU A 488 19.04 9.30 -23.76
N VAL A 489 19.93 8.82 -22.89
CA VAL A 489 20.32 7.41 -22.79
C VAL A 489 20.29 7.00 -21.33
N ASP A 490 19.46 6.00 -21.01
CA ASP A 490 19.35 5.52 -19.64
C ASP A 490 20.41 4.45 -19.30
N PRO A 491 20.58 4.06 -18.02
CA PRO A 491 21.60 3.09 -17.61
C PRO A 491 21.43 1.69 -18.24
N GLN A 492 20.27 1.39 -18.82
CA GLN A 492 19.98 0.13 -19.51
C GLN A 492 20.19 0.25 -21.04
N GLY A 493 20.64 1.41 -21.54
CA GLY A 493 20.94 1.67 -22.94
C GLY A 493 19.72 2.03 -23.80
N ARG A 494 18.55 2.27 -23.20
CA ARG A 494 17.36 2.76 -23.94
C ARG A 494 17.56 4.23 -24.30
N ARG A 495 17.08 4.64 -25.48
CA ARG A 495 17.33 5.97 -26.05
C ARG A 495 16.04 6.72 -26.36
N GLY A 496 16.12 8.05 -26.38
CA GLY A 496 15.03 8.91 -26.84
C GLY A 496 13.73 8.69 -26.07
N LEU A 497 12.65 8.45 -26.81
CA LEU A 497 11.32 8.19 -26.25
C LEU A 497 11.27 6.98 -25.32
N ASP A 498 12.13 5.98 -25.54
CA ASP A 498 12.13 4.74 -24.76
C ASP A 498 13.05 4.83 -23.53
N ALA A 499 13.86 5.89 -23.42
CA ALA A 499 14.68 6.13 -22.24
C ALA A 499 13.79 6.35 -21.02
N HIS A 500 14.09 5.65 -19.92
CA HIS A 500 13.35 5.85 -18.68
C HIS A 500 13.85 7.10 -17.95
N VAL A 501 12.92 7.88 -17.40
CA VAL A 501 13.19 9.10 -16.61
C VAL A 501 12.80 8.88 -15.15
N GLY A 502 13.15 9.82 -14.25
CA GLY A 502 12.78 9.78 -12.82
C GLY A 502 13.93 9.33 -11.91
N GLU A 503 13.62 8.85 -10.69
CA GLU A 503 14.61 8.61 -9.62
C GLU A 503 15.79 7.69 -9.99
N ARG A 504 15.57 6.69 -10.86
CA ARG A 504 16.61 5.76 -11.32
C ARG A 504 16.85 5.81 -12.83
N GLY A 505 16.24 6.79 -13.52
CA GLY A 505 16.33 7.00 -14.96
C GLY A 505 17.32 8.10 -15.33
N VAL A 506 17.19 8.63 -16.55
CA VAL A 506 17.95 9.80 -16.99
C VAL A 506 17.62 11.00 -16.12
N LYS A 507 18.65 11.71 -15.66
CA LYS A 507 18.51 12.96 -14.93
C LYS A 507 18.20 14.07 -15.93
N LEU A 508 16.97 14.57 -15.88
CA LEU A 508 16.53 15.72 -16.66
C LEU A 508 16.73 17.01 -15.88
N SER A 509 17.07 18.10 -16.57
CA SER A 509 17.04 19.45 -16.00
C SER A 509 15.60 19.89 -15.69
N GLY A 510 15.43 20.96 -14.91
CA GLY A 510 14.08 21.51 -14.60
C GLY A 510 13.29 21.86 -15.86
N GLY A 511 13.92 22.58 -16.80
CA GLY A 511 13.30 22.94 -18.09
C GLY A 511 12.96 21.74 -18.97
N GLN A 512 13.78 20.69 -18.98
CA GLN A 512 13.47 19.46 -19.72
C GLN A 512 12.26 18.74 -19.13
N ARG A 513 12.14 18.64 -17.80
CA ARG A 513 10.95 18.07 -17.14
C ARG A 513 9.70 18.89 -17.45
N GLN A 514 9.83 20.21 -17.46
CA GLN A 514 8.75 21.13 -17.79
C GLN A 514 8.24 20.92 -19.22
N ARG A 515 9.15 20.83 -20.21
CA ARG A 515 8.79 20.57 -21.61
C ARG A 515 8.07 19.24 -21.80
N ILE A 516 8.48 18.18 -21.10
CA ILE A 516 7.76 16.88 -21.14
C ILE A 516 6.35 17.02 -20.52
N ALA A 517 6.21 17.78 -19.44
CA ALA A 517 4.90 18.04 -18.84
C ALA A 517 4.00 18.88 -19.76
N ILE A 518 4.56 19.88 -20.45
CA ILE A 518 3.86 20.67 -21.47
C ILE A 518 3.41 19.78 -22.63
N ALA A 519 4.26 18.90 -23.15
CA ALA A 519 3.90 17.93 -24.18
C ALA A 519 2.72 17.03 -23.74
N ARG A 520 2.69 16.59 -22.47
CA ARG A 520 1.57 15.84 -21.89
C ARG A 520 0.25 16.64 -21.92
N VAL A 521 0.30 17.93 -21.60
CA VAL A 521 -0.89 18.80 -21.61
C VAL A 521 -1.34 19.14 -23.04
N LEU A 522 -0.39 19.40 -23.95
CA LEU A 522 -0.64 19.58 -25.38
C LEU A 522 -1.35 18.36 -25.98
N LEU A 523 -0.88 17.15 -25.63
CA LEU A 523 -1.48 15.90 -26.13
C LEU A 523 -2.92 15.73 -25.66
N LYS A 524 -3.21 16.12 -24.42
CA LYS A 524 -4.55 16.09 -23.84
C LYS A 524 -5.49 17.07 -24.54
N ASN A 525 -4.97 18.23 -24.96
CA ASN A 525 -5.69 19.28 -25.68
C ASN A 525 -7.06 19.68 -25.07
N ALA A 526 -7.15 19.71 -23.74
CA ALA A 526 -8.39 20.04 -23.02
C ALA A 526 -8.88 21.48 -23.30
N PRO A 527 -10.20 21.76 -23.27
CA PRO A 527 -10.76 23.10 -23.50
C PRO A 527 -10.50 24.08 -22.35
N ILE A 528 -10.30 23.57 -21.13
CA ILE A 528 -9.95 24.36 -19.95
C ILE A 528 -8.49 24.07 -19.58
N LEU A 529 -7.73 25.12 -19.28
CA LEU A 529 -6.32 25.03 -18.89
C LEU A 529 -6.08 25.71 -17.54
N VAL A 530 -5.39 24.99 -16.65
CA VAL A 530 -4.93 25.50 -15.35
C VAL A 530 -3.40 25.54 -15.34
N LEU A 531 -2.83 26.71 -15.09
CA LEU A 531 -1.39 26.92 -14.98
C LEU A 531 -1.05 27.32 -13.54
N ASP A 532 -0.41 26.43 -12.77
CA ASP A 532 0.02 26.72 -11.41
C ASP A 532 1.53 26.99 -11.37
N GLU A 533 1.93 28.27 -11.35
CA GLU A 533 3.33 28.69 -11.28
C GLU A 533 4.28 28.00 -12.28
N ALA A 534 3.82 27.77 -13.52
CA ALA A 534 4.51 26.94 -14.52
C ALA A 534 5.95 27.37 -14.91
N THR A 535 6.41 28.55 -14.49
CA THR A 535 7.76 29.07 -14.78
C THR A 535 8.61 29.38 -13.54
N SER A 536 8.10 29.14 -12.32
CA SER A 536 8.76 29.63 -11.10
C SER A 536 10.12 28.98 -10.80
N ALA A 537 10.30 27.72 -11.20
CA ALA A 537 11.50 26.92 -10.94
C ALA A 537 12.56 26.97 -12.08
N LEU A 538 12.41 27.89 -13.03
CA LEU A 538 13.26 27.96 -14.23
C LEU A 538 14.22 29.15 -14.18
N ASP A 539 15.40 28.96 -14.79
CA ASP A 539 16.34 30.04 -15.08
C ASP A 539 15.79 30.94 -16.19
N SER A 540 16.15 32.23 -16.20
CA SER A 540 15.57 33.25 -17.08
C SER A 540 15.68 32.92 -18.59
N GLU A 541 16.77 32.28 -19.02
CA GLU A 541 16.95 31.85 -20.42
C GLU A 541 15.98 30.73 -20.82
N VAL A 542 15.75 29.78 -19.91
CA VAL A 542 14.82 28.66 -20.11
C VAL A 542 13.37 29.14 -20.01
N GLU A 543 13.10 30.13 -19.15
CA GLU A 543 11.78 30.74 -19.00
C GLU A 543 11.30 31.34 -20.33
N ALA A 544 12.14 32.11 -21.03
CA ALA A 544 11.78 32.71 -22.31
C ALA A 544 11.43 31.65 -23.38
N ALA A 545 12.19 30.55 -23.42
CA ALA A 545 11.93 29.45 -24.35
C ALA A 545 10.62 28.69 -24.05
N ILE A 546 10.19 28.65 -22.78
CA ILE A 546 8.95 27.97 -22.36
C ILE A 546 7.72 28.87 -22.51
N GLN A 547 7.89 30.19 -22.46
CA GLN A 547 6.78 31.15 -22.63
C GLN A 547 6.04 31.00 -23.95
N GLU A 548 6.76 30.83 -25.06
CA GLU A 548 6.14 30.62 -26.38
C GLU A 548 5.22 29.38 -26.39
N GLN A 549 5.66 28.31 -25.72
CA GLN A 549 4.92 27.06 -25.60
C GLN A 549 3.70 27.20 -24.70
N LEU A 550 3.81 27.97 -23.61
CA LEU A 550 2.69 28.30 -22.74
C LEU A 550 1.66 29.15 -23.47
N TYR A 551 2.10 30.09 -24.31
CA TYR A 551 1.18 30.89 -25.13
C TYR A 551 0.41 30.02 -26.11
N ALA A 552 1.10 29.16 -26.87
CA ALA A 552 0.47 28.19 -27.77
C ALA A 552 -0.51 27.26 -27.04
N LEU A 553 -0.17 26.84 -25.82
CA LEU A 553 -1.07 26.05 -24.96
C LEU A 553 -2.37 26.79 -24.62
N MET A 554 -2.33 28.12 -24.48
CA MET A 554 -3.47 28.95 -24.08
C MET A 554 -4.40 29.33 -25.25
N GLU A 555 -4.00 29.10 -26.49
CA GLU A 555 -4.78 29.50 -27.66
C GLU A 555 -6.13 28.75 -27.73
N GLY A 556 -7.21 29.52 -27.85
CA GLY A 556 -8.57 28.97 -28.00
C GLY A 556 -9.14 28.25 -26.77
N LYS A 557 -8.53 28.44 -25.59
CA LYS A 557 -8.93 27.78 -24.33
C LYS A 557 -9.33 28.78 -23.26
N THR A 558 -10.18 28.35 -22.34
CA THR A 558 -10.41 29.09 -21.08
C THR A 558 -9.26 28.80 -20.13
N VAL A 559 -8.58 29.84 -19.62
CA VAL A 559 -7.34 29.67 -18.84
C VAL A 559 -7.48 30.26 -17.45
N ILE A 560 -7.04 29.49 -16.44
CA ILE A 560 -6.82 29.96 -15.07
C ILE A 560 -5.34 29.84 -14.77
N ALA A 561 -4.64 30.97 -14.62
CA ALA A 561 -3.22 31.00 -14.30
C ALA A 561 -2.98 31.55 -12.90
N ILE A 562 -2.34 30.77 -12.03
CA ILE A 562 -1.77 31.26 -10.77
C ILE A 562 -0.42 31.86 -11.11
N ALA A 563 -0.44 33.15 -11.44
CA ALA A 563 0.70 33.84 -12.02
C ALA A 563 1.49 34.61 -10.96
N HIS A 564 2.80 34.36 -10.92
CA HIS A 564 3.73 35.13 -10.09
C HIS A 564 4.77 35.87 -10.94
N ARG A 565 4.89 35.63 -12.25
CA ARG A 565 5.87 36.30 -13.13
C ARG A 565 5.18 37.28 -14.07
N LEU A 566 5.83 38.42 -14.32
CA LEU A 566 5.32 39.46 -15.22
C LEU A 566 5.00 38.94 -16.62
N SER A 567 5.91 38.12 -17.13
CA SER A 567 5.82 37.45 -18.41
C SER A 567 4.50 36.71 -18.57
N THR A 568 4.10 35.93 -17.57
CA THR A 568 2.83 35.22 -17.54
C THR A 568 1.66 36.18 -17.34
N ILE A 569 1.79 37.16 -16.43
CA ILE A 569 0.73 38.14 -16.14
C ILE A 569 0.35 38.97 -17.36
N ALA A 570 1.33 39.33 -18.20
CA ALA A 570 1.15 40.12 -19.40
C ALA A 570 0.34 39.40 -20.49
N MET A 571 0.25 38.06 -20.42
CA MET A 571 -0.49 37.24 -21.38
C MET A 571 -1.97 37.03 -21.00
N LEU A 572 -2.42 37.61 -19.87
CA LEU A 572 -3.74 37.38 -19.30
C LEU A 572 -4.67 38.56 -19.59
N ASP A 573 -5.93 38.25 -19.90
CA ASP A 573 -6.96 39.22 -20.24
C ASP A 573 -7.44 39.97 -18.98
N ARG A 574 -7.57 39.24 -17.87
CA ARG A 574 -8.07 39.77 -16.60
C ARG A 574 -7.32 39.19 -15.41
N LEU A 575 -7.01 40.03 -14.44
CA LEU A 575 -6.40 39.65 -13.17
C LEU A 575 -7.43 39.74 -12.05
N VAL A 576 -7.45 38.72 -11.20
CA VAL A 576 -8.30 38.59 -10.02
C VAL A 576 -7.38 38.48 -8.81
N VAL A 577 -7.39 39.51 -7.97
CA VAL A 577 -6.58 39.57 -6.77
C VAL A 577 -7.38 38.98 -5.62
N VAL A 578 -6.86 37.91 -5.03
CA VAL A 578 -7.46 37.17 -3.92
C VAL A 578 -6.66 37.43 -2.65
N ASP A 579 -7.35 37.81 -1.58
CA ASP A 579 -6.79 37.93 -0.23
C ASP A 579 -7.76 37.35 0.79
N GLU A 580 -7.23 36.59 1.75
CA GLU A 580 -8.02 35.85 2.76
C GLU A 580 -9.29 35.15 2.21
N GLY A 581 -9.22 34.54 1.03
CA GLY A 581 -10.34 33.82 0.44
C GLY A 581 -11.41 34.69 -0.22
N ARG A 582 -11.13 35.98 -0.44
CA ARG A 582 -12.05 36.94 -1.07
C ARG A 582 -11.39 37.64 -2.24
N ILE A 583 -12.19 38.00 -3.24
CA ILE A 583 -11.74 38.86 -4.34
C ILE A 583 -11.68 40.29 -3.83
N VAL A 584 -10.50 40.89 -3.85
CA VAL A 584 -10.29 42.28 -3.41
C VAL A 584 -10.16 43.25 -4.57
N GLU A 585 -9.60 42.82 -5.70
CA GLU A 585 -9.47 43.65 -6.90
C GLU A 585 -9.64 42.81 -8.16
N VAL A 586 -10.22 43.42 -9.21
CA VAL A 586 -10.36 42.83 -10.54
C VAL A 586 -10.08 43.91 -11.59
N GLY A 587 -9.31 43.55 -12.62
CA GLY A 587 -9.03 44.43 -13.76
C GLY A 587 -7.89 43.93 -14.62
N SER A 588 -7.54 44.67 -15.65
CA SER A 588 -6.31 44.43 -16.42
C SER A 588 -5.07 44.83 -15.62
N HIS A 589 -3.88 44.35 -16.02
CA HIS A 589 -2.60 44.75 -15.43
C HIS A 589 -2.47 46.27 -15.28
N ARG A 590 -2.79 47.01 -16.34
CA ARG A 590 -2.68 48.48 -16.37
C ARG A 590 -3.67 49.16 -15.41
N GLU A 591 -4.90 48.66 -15.34
CA GLU A 591 -5.92 49.19 -14.44
C GLU A 591 -5.54 48.97 -12.97
N LEU A 592 -5.07 47.78 -12.63
CA LEU A 592 -4.72 47.44 -11.25
C LEU A 592 -3.45 48.17 -10.78
N LEU A 593 -2.48 48.41 -11.66
CA LEU A 593 -1.32 49.27 -11.33
C LEU A 593 -1.74 50.71 -11.06
N ALA A 594 -2.65 51.26 -11.88
CA ALA A 594 -3.12 52.64 -11.73
C ALA A 594 -3.92 52.86 -10.44
N ARG A 595 -4.57 51.81 -9.92
CA ARG A 595 -5.33 51.86 -8.65
C ARG A 595 -4.45 51.88 -7.39
N ASP A 596 -3.14 51.61 -7.53
CA ASP A 596 -2.16 51.50 -6.44
C ASP A 596 -2.62 50.61 -5.25
N GLY A 597 -3.35 49.53 -5.55
CA GLY A 597 -3.90 48.60 -4.57
C GLY A 597 -2.92 47.51 -4.11
N LEU A 598 -3.47 46.41 -3.58
CA LEU A 598 -2.70 45.23 -3.17
C LEU A 598 -1.91 44.65 -4.34
N TYR A 599 -2.49 44.64 -5.55
CA TYR A 599 -1.78 44.22 -6.76
C TYR A 599 -0.51 45.06 -7.00
N ALA A 600 -0.63 46.39 -6.99
CA ALA A 600 0.49 47.28 -7.24
C ALA A 600 1.59 47.16 -6.16
N ALA A 601 1.19 46.94 -4.91
CA ALA A 601 2.14 46.69 -3.81
C ALA A 601 2.89 45.35 -3.99
N LEU A 602 2.19 44.27 -4.34
CA LEU A 602 2.80 42.98 -4.65
C LEU A 602 3.75 43.10 -5.85
N TRP A 603 3.30 43.82 -6.89
CA TRP A 603 4.07 44.09 -8.09
C TRP A 603 5.36 44.85 -7.78
N ARG A 604 5.29 46.00 -7.10
CA ARG A 604 6.47 46.81 -6.74
C ARG A 604 7.50 46.02 -5.93
N ARG A 605 7.05 45.18 -5.00
CA ARG A 605 7.94 44.33 -4.20
C ARG A 605 8.68 43.31 -5.06
N GLN A 606 8.03 42.81 -6.11
CA GLN A 606 8.59 41.78 -6.98
C GLN A 606 9.46 42.36 -8.10
N SER A 607 9.07 43.49 -8.68
CA SER A 607 9.83 44.20 -9.71
C SER A 607 10.99 45.01 -9.12
N GLY A 608 10.84 45.55 -7.90
CA GLY A 608 11.86 46.31 -7.18
C GLY A 608 12.95 45.46 -6.51
N GLY A 609 12.74 44.15 -6.37
CA GLY A 609 13.77 43.22 -5.84
C GLY A 609 14.79 42.75 -6.88
N PHE A 610 14.56 43.04 -8.17
CA PHE A 610 15.44 42.63 -9.28
C PHE A 610 16.34 43.76 -9.79
N LEU A 611 15.97 45.02 -9.52
CA LEU A 611 16.82 46.18 -9.75
C LEU A 611 17.46 46.57 -8.42
N GLY A 612 18.61 45.96 -8.12
CA GLY A 612 19.54 46.50 -7.14
C GLY A 612 20.10 47.83 -7.65
N LEU A 613 19.29 48.89 -7.58
CA LEU A 613 19.73 50.26 -7.75
C LEU A 613 19.44 50.99 -6.44
N GLU A 614 20.52 51.10 -5.66
CA GLU A 614 20.88 52.27 -4.85
C GLU A 614 19.70 53.15 -4.41
N CYS A 615 19.24 52.91 -3.20
CA CYS A 615 18.69 53.95 -2.33
C CYS A 615 19.33 53.79 -0.95
N GLU A 616 20.66 53.89 -0.92
CA GLU A 616 21.41 54.39 0.24
C GLU A 616 22.20 55.60 -0.25
N ASP A 617 21.49 56.71 -0.45
CA ASP A 617 22.05 58.05 -0.34
C ASP A 617 20.87 59.00 -0.06
N GLU A 618 21.08 59.95 0.85
CA GLU A 618 20.11 60.94 1.37
C GLU A 618 19.32 60.62 2.67
N ALA A 619 19.92 59.91 3.63
CA ALA A 619 19.42 59.99 5.01
C ALA A 619 20.47 60.14 6.13
N ASP A 620 21.76 60.32 5.83
CA ASP A 620 22.80 60.36 6.88
C ASP A 620 23.75 61.58 6.90
N GLU A 621 23.45 62.66 6.16
CA GLU A 621 24.24 63.91 6.23
C GLU A 621 23.66 65.02 7.14
N ARG A 622 22.62 64.73 7.95
CA ARG A 622 22.08 65.72 8.92
C ARG A 622 22.39 65.45 10.39
N GLN A 623 23.26 64.49 10.71
CA GLN A 623 23.68 64.24 12.11
C GLN A 623 25.19 64.36 12.39
N ALA A 624 26.03 64.64 11.40
CA ALA A 624 27.48 64.75 11.60
C ALA A 624 28.05 66.18 11.80
N SER A 625 27.21 67.23 11.85
CA SER A 625 27.66 68.62 12.04
C SER A 625 27.35 69.24 13.41
N ALA A 626 26.86 68.46 14.38
CA ALA A 626 26.59 68.94 15.75
C ALA A 626 27.33 68.09 16.79
N ARG A 627 28.67 68.06 16.73
CA ARG A 627 29.55 67.61 17.83
C ARG A 627 31.01 68.01 17.58
N VAL A 628 31.24 69.30 17.41
CA VAL A 628 32.53 69.93 17.75
C VAL A 628 32.20 71.27 18.41
N GLU A 629 32.05 71.24 19.73
CA GLU A 629 32.45 72.28 20.69
C GLU A 629 32.51 71.66 22.08
#